data_AF-A0A852I185-F1
#
_entry.id   AF-A0A852I185-F1
#
_cell.length_a   1.000
_cell.length_b   1.000
_cell.length_c   1.000
_cell.angle_alpha   90.00
_cell.angle_beta   90.00
_cell.angle_gamma   90.00
#
_symmetry.space_group_name_H-M   'P 1'
#
loop_
_entity.id
_entity.type
_entity.pdbx_description
1 polymer ?
#
loop_
_entity_poly.entity_id
_entity_poly.type
_entity_poly.pdbx_seq_one_letter_code
_entity_poly.pdbx_strand_id
1 'polypeptide(L)'
;SRRCRRCLITFPDAAFAARHAKRQHPGDFARAALRGALFVCFVCARPFGSSPALLRHQRGHAHPAKAAPPRLPPAGAAEATPPP
;
A
#
# COMPACT_ATOMS: atom_id res chain seq x y z
N SER A 1 -7.11 2.48 -16.35
CA SER A 1 -8.29 3.36 -16.54
C SER A 1 -7.83 4.73 -17.03
N ARG A 2 -8.23 5.18 -18.23
CA ARG A 2 -7.84 6.50 -18.77
C ARG A 2 -8.82 7.63 -18.41
N ARG A 3 -9.88 7.33 -17.66
CA ARG A 3 -10.89 8.29 -17.21
C ARG A 3 -10.74 8.56 -15.71
N CYS A 4 -10.76 9.83 -15.31
CA CYS A 4 -10.81 10.20 -13.89
C CYS A 4 -12.19 9.86 -13.32
N ARG A 5 -12.27 9.13 -12.20
CA ARG A 5 -13.56 8.74 -11.58
C ARG A 5 -14.24 9.87 -10.81
N ARG A 6 -13.53 10.98 -10.55
CA ARG A 6 -14.02 12.13 -9.77
C ARG A 6 -14.53 13.24 -10.68
N CYS A 7 -13.75 13.59 -11.71
CA CYS A 7 -14.10 14.64 -12.68
C CYS A 7 -14.66 14.09 -14.00
N LEU A 8 -14.68 12.77 -14.20
CA LEU A 8 -15.14 12.10 -15.44
C LEU A 8 -14.41 12.49 -16.73
N ILE A 9 -13.34 13.30 -16.63
CA ILE A 9 -12.47 13.66 -17.75
C ILE A 9 -11.82 12.40 -18.31
N THR A 10 -11.93 12.22 -19.62
CA THR A 10 -11.28 11.14 -20.36
C THR A 10 -9.97 11.65 -20.90
N PHE A 11 -8.88 11.01 -20.51
CA PHE A 11 -7.54 11.33 -20.99
C PHE A 11 -7.16 10.38 -22.12
N PRO A 12 -6.31 10.83 -23.06
CA PRO A 12 -5.74 9.97 -24.09
C PRO A 12 -4.81 8.92 -23.48
N ASP A 13 -4.17 9.21 -22.34
CA ASP A 13 -3.17 8.35 -21.71
C ASP A 13 -3.35 8.17 -20.20
N ALA A 14 -3.01 6.97 -19.72
CA ALA A 14 -3.05 6.64 -18.30
C ALA A 14 -2.04 7.46 -17.48
N ALA A 15 -0.87 7.78 -18.06
CA ALA A 15 0.14 8.62 -17.41
C ALA A 15 -0.40 10.04 -17.16
N PHE A 16 -1.18 10.58 -18.10
CA PHE A 16 -1.79 11.90 -17.95
C PHE A 16 -2.90 11.89 -16.92
N ALA A 17 -3.74 10.84 -16.91
CA ALA A 17 -4.75 10.64 -15.88
C ALA A 17 -4.13 10.53 -14.47
N ALA A 18 -2.99 9.83 -14.35
CA ALA A 18 -2.26 9.73 -13.08
C ALA A 18 -1.67 11.08 -12.65
N ARG A 19 -1.08 11.85 -13.58
CA ARG A 19 -0.56 13.20 -13.29
C ARG A 19 -1.68 14.17 -12.89
N HIS A 20 -2.83 14.07 -13.55
CA HIS A 20 -4.04 14.81 -13.20
C HIS A 20 -4.51 14.44 -11.78
N ALA A 21 -4.65 13.14 -11.48
CA ALA A 21 -5.08 12.67 -10.17
C ALA A 21 -4.10 13.09 -9.07
N LYS A 22 -2.79 13.02 -9.31
CA LYS A 22 -1.77 13.46 -8.35
C LYS A 22 -1.88 14.95 -8.00
N ARG A 23 -2.26 15.80 -8.96
CA ARG A 23 -2.40 17.26 -8.76
C ARG A 23 -3.77 17.65 -8.21
N GLN A 24 -4.85 17.16 -8.81
CA GLN A 24 -6.22 17.59 -8.50
C GLN A 24 -6.90 16.76 -7.41
N HIS A 25 -6.45 15.52 -7.20
CA HIS A 25 -7.06 14.57 -6.27
C HIS A 25 -6.01 13.83 -5.42
N PRO A 26 -5.16 14.55 -4.68
CA PRO A 26 -4.05 13.93 -3.94
C PRO A 26 -4.52 12.85 -2.95
N GLY A 27 -5.66 13.04 -2.28
CA GLY A 27 -6.21 12.05 -1.34
C GLY A 27 -6.71 10.76 -2.03
N ASP A 28 -7.43 10.87 -3.14
CA ASP A 28 -7.88 9.71 -3.90
C ASP A 28 -6.72 9.02 -4.62
N PHE A 29 -5.75 9.78 -5.13
CA PHE A 29 -4.52 9.24 -5.70
C PHE A 29 -3.75 8.44 -4.65
N ALA A 30 -3.56 8.99 -3.45
CA ALA A 30 -2.92 8.29 -2.34
C ALA A 30 -3.70 7.02 -1.96
N ARG A 31 -5.03 7.11 -1.83
CA ARG A 31 -5.87 5.95 -1.49
C ARG A 31 -5.84 4.87 -2.57
N ALA A 32 -5.77 5.24 -3.84
CA ALA A 32 -5.65 4.30 -4.95
C ALA A 32 -4.24 3.69 -5.02
N ALA A 33 -3.18 4.49 -4.82
CA ALA A 33 -1.80 4.04 -4.82
C ALA A 33 -1.49 3.13 -3.61
N LEU A 34 -2.12 3.39 -2.47
CA LEU A 34 -2.00 2.58 -1.25
C LEU A 34 -2.99 1.41 -1.21
N ARG A 35 -3.81 1.21 -2.26
CA ARG A 35 -4.81 0.15 -2.29
C ARG A 35 -4.11 -1.21 -2.37
N GLY A 36 -4.09 -1.94 -1.25
CA GLY A 36 -3.38 -3.22 -1.13
C GLY A 36 -1.92 -3.09 -0.71
N ALA A 37 -1.41 -1.87 -0.51
CA ALA A 37 -0.09 -1.67 0.08
C ALA A 37 -0.14 -1.90 1.59
N LEU A 38 0.86 -2.61 2.13
CA LEU A 38 1.04 -2.81 3.55
C LEU A 38 2.07 -1.82 4.10
N PHE A 39 1.79 -1.29 5.28
CA PHE A 39 2.72 -0.46 6.03
C PHE A 39 3.60 -1.37 6.87
N VAL A 40 4.91 -1.37 6.62
CA VAL A 40 5.85 -2.29 7.28
C VAL A 40 6.65 -1.57 8.35
N CYS A 41 6.74 -2.17 9.54
CA CYS A 41 7.60 -1.64 10.59
C CYS A 41 9.08 -1.85 10.24
N PHE A 42 9.88 -0.79 10.25
CA PHE A 42 11.32 -0.89 9.99
C PHE A 42 12.11 -1.60 11.10
N VAL A 43 11.54 -1.73 12.30
CA VAL A 43 12.21 -2.39 13.45
C VAL A 43 12.01 -3.91 13.41
N CYS A 44 10.78 -4.38 13.11
CA CYS A 44 10.42 -5.80 13.22
C CYS A 44 9.78 -6.39 11.96
N ALA A 45 9.77 -5.66 10.85
CA ALA A 45 9.19 -6.05 9.56
C ALA A 45 7.71 -6.48 9.59
N ARG A 46 6.98 -6.24 10.69
CA ARG A 46 5.57 -6.62 10.79
C ARG A 46 4.71 -5.73 9.87
N PRO A 47 3.85 -6.32 9.02
CA PRO A 47 2.96 -5.56 8.14
C PRO A 47 1.70 -5.09 8.87
N PHE A 48 1.19 -3.93 8.47
CA PHE A 48 -0.02 -3.31 8.98
C PHE A 48 -0.86 -2.78 7.81
N GLY A 49 -2.19 -2.91 7.91
CA GLY A 49 -3.12 -2.40 6.89
C GLY A 49 -3.33 -0.88 6.92
N SER A 50 -2.76 -0.18 7.89
CA SER A 50 -2.93 1.28 8.00
C SER A 50 -1.73 1.95 8.69
N SER A 51 -1.45 3.19 8.28
CA SER A 51 -0.41 4.03 8.88
C SER A 51 -0.61 4.29 10.38
N PRO A 52 -1.82 4.62 10.89
CA PRO A 52 -2.03 4.82 12.32
C PRO A 52 -1.77 3.56 13.16
N ALA A 53 -2.09 2.37 12.63
CA ALA A 53 -1.80 1.11 13.30
C ALA A 53 -0.29 0.86 13.40
N LEU A 54 0.45 1.14 12.33
CA LEU A 54 1.92 1.08 12.33
C LEU A 54 2.53 2.09 13.31
N LEU A 55 2.08 3.35 13.32
CA LEU A 55 2.61 4.39 14.22
C LEU A 55 2.39 4.03 15.70
N ARG A 56 1.20 3.53 16.06
CA ARG A 56 0.92 3.02 17.41
C ARG A 56 1.83 1.86 17.78
N HIS A 57 2.05 0.94 16.84
CA HIS A 57 2.98 -0.18 17.04
C HIS A 57 4.42 0.29 17.24
N GLN A 58 4.90 1.25 16.45
CA GLN A 58 6.26 1.79 16.56
C GLN A 58 6.53 2.45 17.91
N ARG A 59 5.54 3.11 18.50
CA ARG A 59 5.67 3.66 19.87
C ARG A 59 5.92 2.56 20.91
N GLY A 60 5.44 1.34 20.68
CA GLY A 60 5.72 0.20 21.54
C GLY A 60 7.19 -0.23 21.54
N HIS A 61 7.93 0.01 20.45
CA HIS A 61 9.37 -0.29 20.40
C HIS A 61 10.21 0.65 21.27
N ALA A 62 9.69 1.84 21.61
CA ALA A 62 10.37 2.76 22.51
C ALA A 62 10.50 2.21 23.96
N HIS A 63 9.73 1.17 24.29
CA HIS A 63 9.88 0.40 25.54
C HIS A 63 10.28 -1.05 25.22
N PRO A 64 11.58 -1.37 25.19
CA PRO A 64 12.05 -2.73 24.93
C PRO A 64 11.90 -3.60 26.19
N ALA A 65 10.67 -3.98 26.54
CA ALA A 65 10.45 -5.20 27.30
C ALA A 65 10.45 -6.35 26.29
N LYS A 66 11.55 -7.11 26.27
CA LYS A 66 11.86 -8.26 25.41
C LYS A 66 10.63 -9.03 24.91
N ALA A 67 10.49 -9.24 23.59
CA ALA A 67 9.90 -10.48 23.06
C ALA A 67 10.15 -10.70 21.56
N ALA A 68 10.89 -11.78 21.30
CA ALA A 68 10.84 -12.76 20.21
C ALA A 68 10.99 -12.33 18.72
N PRO A 69 11.76 -13.09 17.92
CA PRO A 69 11.88 -12.85 16.49
C PRO A 69 10.56 -13.15 15.75
N PRO A 70 10.17 -12.33 14.76
CA PRO A 70 9.01 -12.60 13.94
C PRO A 70 9.26 -13.81 13.02
N ARG A 71 8.35 -14.78 13.05
CA ARG A 71 8.27 -15.85 12.05
C ARG A 71 7.92 -15.22 10.70
N LEU A 72 8.80 -15.39 9.70
CA LEU A 72 8.52 -15.01 8.32
C LEU A 72 7.29 -15.79 7.80
N PRO A 73 6.36 -15.16 7.07
CA PRO A 73 5.41 -15.90 6.25
C PRO A 73 6.16 -16.54 5.06
N PRO A 74 5.84 -17.78 4.66
CA PRO A 74 6.44 -18.40 3.48
C PRO A 74 6.05 -17.60 2.22
N ALA A 75 7.08 -17.22 1.46
CA ALA A 75 6.92 -16.79 0.08
C ALA A 75 6.66 -18.04 -0.79
N GLY A 76 5.56 -18.05 -1.53
CA GLY A 76 5.20 -19.10 -2.49
C GLY A 76 3.70 -19.42 -2.37
N ALA A 77 2.88 -19.46 -3.42
CA ALA A 77 3.14 -19.39 -4.84
C ALA A 77 1.93 -18.75 -5.53
N ALA A 78 2.17 -17.80 -6.43
CA ALA A 78 1.23 -17.51 -7.50
C ALA A 78 1.33 -18.68 -8.49
N GLU A 79 0.39 -19.61 -8.41
CA GLU A 79 0.24 -20.68 -9.40
C GLU A 79 -0.29 -20.04 -10.69
N ALA A 80 0.58 -19.97 -11.70
CA ALA A 80 0.21 -19.60 -13.06
C ALA A 80 -0.40 -20.84 -13.74
N THR A 81 -1.70 -20.79 -13.99
CA THR A 81 -2.39 -21.72 -14.90
C THR A 81 -1.90 -21.49 -16.34
N PRO A 82 -1.36 -22.49 -17.06
CA PRO A 82 -1.23 -22.39 -18.51
C PRO A 82 -2.59 -22.69 -19.20
N PRO A 83 -2.96 -21.95 -20.26
CA PRO A 83 -4.17 -22.22 -21.04
C PRO A 83 -4.00 -23.45 -21.97
N PRO A 84 -5.12 -24.02 -22.46
CA PRO A 84 -5.15 -25.30 -23.19
C PRO A 84 -4.46 -25.26 -24.56
#